data_AF-A0A4W5P245-F1
#
_entry.id   AF-A0A4W5P245-F1
#
_cell.length_a   1.000
_cell.length_b   1.000
_cell.length_c   1.000
_cell.angle_alpha   90.00
_cell.angle_beta   90.00
_cell.angle_gamma   90.00
#
_symmetry.space_group_name_H-M   'P 1'
#
loop_
_entity.id
_entity.type
_entity.pdbx_description
1 polymer ?
#
loop_
_entity_poly.entity_id
_entity_poly.type
_entity_poly.pdbx_seq_one_letter_code
_entity_poly.pdbx_strand_id
1 'polypeptide(L)'
;MFETSSGFVAMFLFLFLSNHVLFSPVSLPSRLNNNDISTLEAVGVFKTLSQLKKINLSNNKITEIEDGVFEGAGSVNELHLTANQLDSVRSGMFKGLEGLRMLMLRNNKISCIHNNSFTGLYNVRLLSLYDNQLTTITPGAFDTLQTLSTLNLLANSFNCDCRLAWLGDWLRSRKIVTGNPRCQRPAFLKEIPLQDVALPDFRCEEGELRSTHTLQHTMFFLFAVYCPFI
;
A
#
# COMPACT_ATOMS: atom_id res chain seq x y z
N MET A 1 -33.57 25.13 3.37
CA MET A 1 -33.03 24.67 2.09
C MET A 1 -31.52 24.60 2.28
N PHE A 2 -31.03 23.45 2.75
CA PHE A 2 -29.60 23.14 2.80
C PHE A 2 -29.44 21.81 2.09
N GLU A 3 -28.74 21.86 0.96
CA GLU A 3 -28.47 20.75 0.07
C GLU A 3 -27.33 19.87 0.61
N THR A 4 -27.49 18.60 0.31
CA THR A 4 -26.57 17.46 0.29
C THR A 4 -25.05 17.73 0.33
N SER A 5 -24.36 17.14 1.30
CA SER A 5 -23.07 16.48 1.04
C SER A 5 -22.87 15.25 1.94
N SER A 6 -22.96 14.10 1.30
CA SER A 6 -22.62 12.78 1.82
C SER A 6 -21.12 12.69 2.10
N GLY A 7 -20.73 12.83 3.37
CA GLY A 7 -19.33 12.68 3.80
C GLY A 7 -19.07 13.12 5.24
N PHE A 8 -19.86 14.04 5.79
CA PHE A 8 -19.54 14.70 7.06
C PHE A 8 -20.07 14.01 8.34
N VAL A 9 -20.72 12.84 8.22
CA VAL A 9 -21.42 12.19 9.34
C VAL A 9 -20.81 10.86 9.75
N ALA A 10 -19.92 10.25 8.95
CA ALA A 10 -19.49 8.87 9.20
C ALA A 10 -18.54 8.67 10.39
N MET A 11 -17.77 9.69 10.79
CA MET A 11 -16.80 9.56 11.88
C MET A 11 -17.26 10.16 13.21
N PHE A 12 -18.22 11.09 13.18
CA PHE A 12 -18.81 11.68 14.40
C PHE A 12 -20.00 10.88 14.96
N LEU A 13 -20.62 9.98 14.18
CA LEU A 13 -21.83 9.27 14.62
C LEU A 13 -21.60 7.87 15.23
N PHE A 14 -20.40 7.30 15.13
CA PHE A 14 -20.12 5.94 15.66
C PHE A 14 -19.68 5.89 17.14
N LEU A 15 -19.46 7.04 17.78
CA LEU A 15 -19.09 7.10 19.20
C LEU A 15 -20.24 7.53 20.15
N PHE A 16 -21.43 7.89 19.64
CA PHE A 16 -22.55 8.36 20.48
C PHE A 16 -23.86 7.56 20.39
N LEU A 17 -23.99 6.55 19.52
CA LEU A 17 -25.17 5.71 19.47
C LEU A 17 -24.88 4.30 19.97
N SER A 18 -24.87 4.14 21.29
CA SER A 18 -25.72 3.16 21.99
C SER A 18 -25.50 3.23 23.50
N ASN A 19 -26.17 4.19 24.14
CA ASN A 19 -26.84 3.84 25.39
C ASN A 19 -27.78 2.66 25.08
N HIS A 20 -27.56 1.53 25.74
CA HIS A 20 -28.22 0.22 25.51
C HIS A 20 -27.66 -0.69 24.41
N VAL A 21 -26.35 -0.88 24.34
CA VAL A 21 -25.81 -2.23 24.07
C VAL A 21 -24.60 -2.43 24.98
N LEU A 22 -24.65 -3.48 25.81
CA LEU A 22 -23.54 -3.94 26.64
C LEU A 22 -22.33 -4.26 25.74
N PHE A 23 -21.45 -3.28 25.52
CA PHE A 23 -20.16 -3.50 24.87
C PHE A 23 -19.20 -4.08 25.91
N SER A 24 -19.25 -5.41 26.03
CA SER A 24 -18.18 -6.19 26.66
C SER A 24 -16.85 -5.94 25.89
N PRO A 25 -15.70 -5.82 26.59
CA PRO A 25 -14.39 -5.46 26.02
C PRO A 25 -13.77 -6.52 25.08
N VAL A 26 -14.55 -7.45 24.53
CA VAL A 26 -14.06 -8.67 23.87
C VAL A 26 -14.34 -8.74 22.35
N SER A 27 -15.03 -7.77 21.73
CA SER A 27 -15.45 -7.94 20.31
C SER A 27 -15.52 -6.69 19.41
N LEU A 28 -14.75 -5.63 19.68
CA LEU A 28 -14.70 -4.44 18.80
C LEU A 28 -14.09 -4.64 17.38
N PRO A 29 -13.07 -5.48 17.12
CA PRO A 29 -12.34 -5.38 15.83
C PRO A 29 -13.07 -5.93 14.59
N SER A 30 -14.20 -6.62 14.73
CA SER A 30 -14.83 -7.39 13.64
C SER A 30 -15.97 -6.70 12.90
N ARG A 31 -16.29 -5.43 13.21
CA ARG A 31 -17.48 -4.75 12.65
C ARG A 31 -17.21 -3.56 11.73
N LEU A 32 -15.94 -3.23 11.44
CA LEU A 32 -15.63 -2.11 10.53
C LEU A 32 -15.62 -2.53 9.05
N ASN A 33 -15.59 -3.82 8.73
CA ASN A 33 -15.70 -4.31 7.35
C ASN A 33 -17.14 -4.27 6.82
N ASN A 34 -17.29 -4.12 5.49
CA ASN A 34 -18.59 -4.01 4.80
C ASN A 34 -19.41 -2.76 5.20
N ASN A 35 -18.75 -1.61 5.36
CA ASN A 35 -19.43 -0.33 5.55
C ASN A 35 -19.13 0.62 4.38
N ASP A 36 -19.64 1.85 4.44
CA ASP A 36 -19.39 2.90 3.44
C ASP A 36 -18.29 3.88 3.88
N ILE A 37 -17.30 3.42 4.65
CA ILE A 37 -16.21 4.29 5.14
C ILE A 37 -15.35 4.73 3.95
N SER A 38 -15.18 6.04 3.76
CA SER A 38 -14.38 6.63 2.67
C SER A 38 -13.01 7.15 3.13
N THR A 39 -12.93 7.64 4.37
CA THR A 39 -11.72 8.27 4.92
C THR A 39 -11.52 7.81 6.36
N LEU A 40 -10.25 7.63 6.76
CA LEU A 40 -9.87 7.43 8.15
C LEU A 40 -9.09 8.65 8.62
N GLU A 41 -9.57 9.32 9.69
CA GLU A 41 -8.95 10.53 10.22
C GLU A 41 -8.19 10.28 11.53
N ALA A 42 -7.17 11.09 11.80
CA ALA A 42 -6.25 10.92 12.91
C ALA A 42 -6.81 11.42 14.26
N VAL A 43 -7.89 10.79 14.75
CA VAL A 43 -8.54 11.14 16.04
C VAL A 43 -7.97 10.41 17.26
N GLY A 44 -6.91 9.62 17.11
CA GLY A 44 -6.20 8.98 18.22
C GLY A 44 -6.96 7.86 18.94
N VAL A 45 -8.01 7.32 18.33
CA VAL A 45 -8.89 6.27 18.91
C VAL A 45 -8.11 5.00 19.28
N PHE A 46 -6.99 4.71 18.64
CA PHE A 46 -6.19 3.50 18.90
C PHE A 46 -5.26 3.60 20.10
N LYS A 47 -5.01 4.79 20.65
CA LYS A 47 -4.12 4.96 21.82
C LYS A 47 -4.65 4.23 23.07
N THR A 48 -5.96 4.05 23.17
CA THR A 48 -6.61 3.37 24.30
C THR A 48 -6.82 1.87 24.08
N LEU A 49 -6.64 1.38 22.85
CA LEU A 49 -6.96 0.01 22.44
C LEU A 49 -5.73 -0.91 22.48
N SER A 50 -5.02 -0.94 23.61
CA SER A 50 -3.73 -1.63 23.77
C SER A 50 -3.78 -3.15 23.54
N GLN A 51 -4.97 -3.78 23.62
CA GLN A 51 -5.15 -5.21 23.38
C GLN A 51 -5.51 -5.56 21.93
N LEU A 52 -5.73 -4.57 21.07
CA LEU A 52 -6.18 -4.80 19.70
C LEU A 52 -5.09 -5.48 18.88
N LYS A 53 -5.36 -6.70 18.39
CA LYS A 53 -4.41 -7.47 17.57
C LYS A 53 -4.68 -7.43 16.08
N LYS A 54 -5.91 -7.08 15.70
CA LYS A 54 -6.37 -7.14 14.31
C LYS A 54 -7.31 -5.98 14.05
N ILE A 55 -7.11 -5.29 12.94
CA ILE A 55 -8.02 -4.28 12.40
C ILE A 55 -8.51 -4.78 11.05
N ASN A 56 -9.82 -4.93 10.89
CA ASN A 56 -10.43 -5.31 9.62
C ASN A 56 -11.31 -4.20 9.06
N LEU A 57 -10.83 -3.56 8.00
CA LEU A 57 -11.46 -2.48 7.25
C LEU A 57 -11.80 -2.90 5.82
N SER A 58 -11.87 -4.20 5.55
CA SER A 58 -12.10 -4.73 4.21
C SER A 58 -13.50 -4.41 3.69
N ASN A 59 -13.66 -4.35 2.36
CA ASN A 59 -14.93 -4.07 1.69
C ASN A 59 -15.55 -2.75 2.17
N ASN A 60 -14.76 -1.69 2.16
CA ASN A 60 -15.24 -0.32 2.36
C ASN A 60 -14.99 0.49 1.07
N LYS A 61 -15.12 1.81 1.16
CA LYS A 61 -14.86 2.72 0.05
C LYS A 61 -13.65 3.61 0.35
N ILE A 62 -12.70 3.11 1.15
CA ILE A 62 -11.58 3.92 1.66
C ILE A 62 -10.72 4.35 0.48
N THR A 63 -10.64 5.65 0.24
CA THR A 63 -9.76 6.28 -0.75
C THR A 63 -8.52 6.88 -0.10
N GLU A 64 -8.64 7.32 1.16
CA GLU A 64 -7.54 7.97 1.89
C GLU A 64 -7.46 7.50 3.35
N ILE A 65 -6.23 7.39 3.84
CA ILE A 65 -5.91 7.23 5.25
C ILE A 65 -5.00 8.40 5.63
N GLU A 66 -5.41 9.18 6.62
CA GLU A 66 -4.58 10.28 7.13
C GLU A 66 -3.34 9.76 7.85
N ASP A 67 -2.30 10.59 7.86
CA ASP A 67 -1.06 10.27 8.54
C ASP A 67 -1.29 10.16 10.06
N GLY A 68 -0.80 9.08 10.66
CA GLY A 68 -0.91 8.88 12.12
C GLY A 68 -2.30 8.44 12.61
N VAL A 69 -3.23 8.04 11.73
CA VAL A 69 -4.49 7.39 12.11
C VAL A 69 -4.28 6.26 13.11
N PHE A 70 -3.23 5.45 12.92
CA PHE A 70 -2.91 4.30 13.76
C PHE A 70 -1.87 4.63 14.86
N GLU A 71 -1.67 5.89 15.20
CA GLU A 71 -0.72 6.26 16.25
C GLU A 71 -1.14 5.62 17.60
N GLY A 72 -0.19 4.94 18.24
CA GLY A 72 -0.42 4.18 19.48
C GLY A 72 -0.94 2.75 19.27
N ALA A 73 -1.21 2.32 18.02
CA ALA A 73 -1.67 0.98 17.69
C ALA A 73 -0.54 -0.08 17.63
N GLY A 74 0.52 0.05 18.44
CA GLY A 74 1.71 -0.79 18.37
C GLY A 74 1.48 -2.27 18.67
N SER A 75 0.34 -2.62 19.27
CA SER A 75 -0.03 -4.01 19.59
C SER A 75 -0.73 -4.75 18.43
N VAL A 76 -1.11 -4.04 17.36
CA VAL A 76 -1.81 -4.60 16.19
C VAL A 76 -0.85 -5.41 15.33
N ASN A 77 -1.23 -6.66 15.03
CA ASN A 77 -0.46 -7.59 14.23
C ASN A 77 -1.00 -7.71 12.79
N GLU A 78 -2.29 -7.46 12.57
CA GLU A 78 -2.94 -7.62 11.27
C GLU A 78 -3.77 -6.39 10.90
N LEU A 79 -3.54 -5.86 9.70
CA LEU A 79 -4.36 -4.81 9.10
C LEU A 79 -4.92 -5.30 7.76
N HIS A 80 -6.24 -5.38 7.67
CA HIS A 80 -6.95 -5.79 6.46
C HIS A 80 -7.62 -4.58 5.82
N LEU A 81 -7.14 -4.18 4.65
CA LEU A 81 -7.66 -3.10 3.81
C LEU A 81 -8.12 -3.64 2.44
N THR A 82 -8.49 -4.92 2.39
CA THR A 82 -8.85 -5.60 1.14
C THR A 82 -10.15 -5.05 0.56
N ALA A 83 -10.26 -4.94 -0.76
CA ALA A 83 -11.46 -4.42 -1.44
C ALA A 83 -11.82 -3.00 -0.95
N ASN A 84 -10.90 -2.07 -1.17
CA ASN A 84 -11.08 -0.63 -0.94
C ASN A 84 -10.72 0.14 -2.23
N GLN A 85 -10.53 1.45 -2.14
CA GLN A 85 -10.27 2.31 -3.29
C GLN A 85 -8.98 3.12 -3.14
N LEU A 86 -8.01 2.61 -2.37
CA LEU A 86 -6.71 3.26 -2.21
C LEU A 86 -5.97 3.27 -3.55
N ASP A 87 -5.51 4.43 -3.97
CA ASP A 87 -4.73 4.62 -5.20
C ASP A 87 -3.21 4.69 -4.96
N SER A 88 -2.81 4.82 -3.70
CA SER A 88 -1.44 5.07 -3.28
C SER A 88 -1.17 4.58 -1.87
N VAL A 89 0.11 4.47 -1.54
CA VAL A 89 0.59 4.12 -0.20
C VAL A 89 1.65 5.13 0.23
N ARG A 90 1.33 5.96 1.22
CA ARG A 90 2.23 6.96 1.81
C ARG A 90 2.82 6.44 3.12
N SER A 91 4.04 6.87 3.42
CA SER A 91 4.79 6.46 4.62
C SER A 91 4.04 6.75 5.93
N GLY A 92 3.29 7.85 6.00
CA GLY A 92 2.57 8.26 7.21
C GLY A 92 1.28 7.50 7.49
N MET A 93 0.68 6.85 6.49
CA MET A 93 -0.58 6.10 6.61
C MET A 93 -0.53 4.98 7.65
N PHE A 94 0.65 4.37 7.84
CA PHE A 94 0.84 3.23 8.74
C PHE A 94 1.66 3.57 9.99
N LYS A 95 1.94 4.86 10.22
CA LYS A 95 2.68 5.30 11.39
C LYS A 95 1.96 4.86 12.67
N GLY A 96 2.71 4.24 13.59
CA GLY A 96 2.19 3.70 14.86
C GLY A 96 1.90 2.20 14.87
N LEU A 97 1.91 1.53 13.70
CA LEU A 97 1.73 0.07 13.58
C LEU A 97 3.03 -0.72 13.74
N GLU A 98 3.78 -0.46 14.81
CA GLU A 98 5.12 -1.05 15.03
C GLU A 98 5.11 -2.59 15.13
N GLY A 99 4.01 -3.17 15.63
CA GLY A 99 3.83 -4.61 15.78
C GLY A 99 3.30 -5.33 14.53
N LEU A 100 3.06 -4.62 13.42
CA LEU A 100 2.36 -5.17 12.26
C LEU A 100 3.13 -6.31 11.62
N ARG A 101 2.46 -7.44 11.40
CA ARG A 101 3.00 -8.65 10.76
C ARG A 101 2.34 -8.96 9.42
N MET A 102 1.09 -8.57 9.25
CA MET A 102 0.29 -8.85 8.05
C MET A 102 -0.40 -7.57 7.58
N LEU A 103 -0.13 -7.19 6.32
CA LEU A 103 -0.77 -6.08 5.64
C LEU A 103 -1.43 -6.56 4.36
N MET A 104 -2.76 -6.46 4.31
CA MET A 104 -3.57 -6.92 3.18
C MET A 104 -4.15 -5.72 2.42
N LEU A 105 -3.53 -5.35 1.30
CA LEU A 105 -3.95 -4.28 0.39
C LEU A 105 -4.57 -4.81 -0.91
N ARG A 106 -5.04 -6.07 -0.89
CA ARG A 106 -5.62 -6.75 -2.05
C ARG A 106 -6.83 -5.99 -2.62
N ASN A 107 -7.02 -5.99 -3.93
CA ASN A 107 -8.20 -5.41 -4.59
C ASN A 107 -8.38 -3.92 -4.21
N ASN A 108 -7.36 -3.12 -4.54
CA ASN A 108 -7.37 -1.67 -4.44
C ASN A 108 -7.01 -1.08 -5.82
N LYS A 109 -6.74 0.22 -5.91
CA LYS A 109 -6.41 0.92 -7.15
C LYS A 109 -4.95 1.40 -7.16
N ILE A 110 -4.07 0.75 -6.39
CA ILE A 110 -2.71 1.22 -6.19
C ILE A 110 -1.93 1.11 -7.51
N SER A 111 -1.43 2.23 -8.02
CA SER A 111 -0.78 2.29 -9.34
C SER A 111 0.75 2.22 -9.27
N CYS A 112 1.33 2.58 -8.12
CA CYS A 112 2.77 2.48 -7.87
C CYS A 112 3.08 2.47 -6.36
N ILE A 113 4.30 2.03 -6.02
CA ILE A 113 4.83 2.02 -4.64
C ILE A 113 6.16 2.77 -4.63
N HIS A 114 6.30 3.69 -3.67
CA HIS A 114 7.49 4.51 -3.44
C HIS A 114 8.45 3.84 -2.44
N ASN A 115 9.69 4.31 -2.40
CA ASN A 115 10.75 3.73 -1.57
C ASN A 115 10.47 3.86 -0.07
N ASN A 116 9.64 4.84 0.31
CA ASN A 116 9.25 5.14 1.67
C ASN A 116 7.84 4.64 2.04
N SER A 117 7.07 4.06 1.10
CA SER A 117 5.67 3.65 1.32
C SER A 117 5.49 2.72 2.53
N PHE A 118 6.49 1.90 2.83
CA PHE A 118 6.48 0.95 3.95
C PHE A 118 7.54 1.25 5.02
N THR A 119 7.99 2.50 5.14
CA THR A 119 8.92 2.90 6.20
C THR A 119 8.34 2.63 7.57
N GLY A 120 9.14 2.07 8.48
CA GLY A 120 8.73 1.74 9.85
C GLY A 120 8.09 0.35 10.03
N LEU A 121 7.73 -0.34 8.94
CA LEU A 121 7.06 -1.65 8.98
C LEU A 121 8.04 -2.84 9.08
N TYR A 122 9.00 -2.76 10.00
CA TYR A 122 10.11 -3.73 10.11
C TYR A 122 9.66 -5.18 10.41
N ASN A 123 8.50 -5.33 11.06
CA ASN A 123 7.96 -6.61 11.52
C ASN A 123 7.01 -7.31 10.53
N VAL A 124 6.74 -6.70 9.37
CA VAL A 124 5.82 -7.26 8.37
C VAL A 124 6.43 -8.48 7.71
N ARG A 125 5.71 -9.61 7.82
CA ARG A 125 6.07 -10.91 7.24
C ARG A 125 5.28 -11.20 5.96
N LEU A 126 4.04 -10.74 5.91
CA LEU A 126 3.15 -10.90 4.78
C LEU A 126 2.64 -9.54 4.29
N LEU A 127 2.97 -9.21 3.06
CA LEU A 127 2.42 -8.08 2.33
C LEU A 127 1.66 -8.60 1.10
N SER A 128 0.39 -8.27 0.99
CA SER A 128 -0.41 -8.59 -0.20
C SER A 128 -0.79 -7.32 -0.95
N LEU A 129 -0.28 -7.19 -2.17
CA LEU A 129 -0.62 -6.17 -3.17
C LEU A 129 -1.34 -6.81 -4.37
N TYR A 130 -1.87 -8.01 -4.19
CA TYR A 130 -2.62 -8.75 -5.20
C TYR A 130 -3.78 -7.94 -5.76
N ASP A 131 -4.02 -8.02 -7.08
CA ASP A 131 -5.18 -7.39 -7.72
C ASP A 131 -5.20 -5.87 -7.47
N ASN A 132 -4.16 -5.22 -7.95
CA ASN A 132 -4.01 -3.77 -7.94
C ASN A 132 -3.65 -3.31 -9.37
N GLN A 133 -3.26 -2.05 -9.52
CA GLN A 133 -2.94 -1.44 -10.82
C GLN A 133 -1.45 -1.12 -10.93
N LEU A 134 -0.59 -1.86 -10.20
CA LEU A 134 0.84 -1.56 -10.15
C LEU A 134 1.45 -1.70 -11.53
N THR A 135 2.05 -0.61 -12.00
CA THR A 135 2.83 -0.58 -13.24
C THR A 135 4.32 -0.61 -12.95
N THR A 136 4.74 0.02 -11.86
CA THR A 136 6.13 0.09 -11.42
C THR A 136 6.23 0.12 -9.89
N ILE A 137 7.42 -0.19 -9.36
CA ILE A 137 7.79 -0.10 -7.95
C ILE A 137 9.17 0.53 -7.91
N THR A 138 9.35 1.58 -7.11
CA THR A 138 10.65 2.26 -7.05
C THR A 138 11.70 1.40 -6.33
N PRO A 139 12.98 1.47 -6.73
CA PRO A 139 14.07 0.80 -6.04
C PRO A 139 14.07 1.06 -4.53
N GLY A 140 14.27 0.00 -3.74
CA GLY A 140 14.35 0.08 -2.28
C GLY A 140 13.01 0.11 -1.54
N ALA A 141 11.86 0.06 -2.24
CA ALA A 141 10.53 0.04 -1.62
C ALA A 141 10.29 -1.07 -0.59
N PHE A 142 11.07 -2.15 -0.64
CA PHE A 142 10.96 -3.27 0.28
C PHE A 142 12.12 -3.37 1.28
N ASP A 143 13.07 -2.43 1.27
CA ASP A 143 14.29 -2.52 2.09
C ASP A 143 14.00 -2.42 3.60
N THR A 144 12.94 -1.71 3.97
CA THR A 144 12.50 -1.60 5.37
C THR A 144 11.78 -2.86 5.87
N LEU A 145 11.31 -3.72 4.97
CA LEU A 145 10.55 -4.94 5.28
C LEU A 145 11.49 -6.12 5.59
N GLN A 146 12.34 -5.97 6.62
CA GLN A 146 13.44 -6.90 6.91
C GLN A 146 13.00 -8.34 7.23
N THR A 147 11.76 -8.52 7.70
CA THR A 147 11.21 -9.82 8.08
C THR A 147 10.24 -10.41 7.05
N LEU A 148 10.15 -9.80 5.86
CA LEU A 148 9.23 -10.19 4.81
C LEU A 148 9.55 -11.60 4.31
N SER A 149 8.54 -12.48 4.32
CA SER A 149 8.65 -13.84 3.82
C SER A 149 7.67 -14.13 2.69
N THR A 150 6.57 -13.39 2.62
CA THR A 150 5.53 -13.53 1.60
C THR A 150 5.15 -12.16 1.04
N LEU A 151 5.25 -12.00 -0.28
CA LEU A 151 4.94 -10.78 -1.00
C LEU A 151 4.06 -11.11 -2.20
N ASN A 152 2.75 -10.92 -2.12
CA ASN A 152 1.90 -11.21 -3.27
C ASN A 152 1.79 -10.00 -4.21
N LEU A 153 2.37 -10.11 -5.41
CA LEU A 153 2.33 -9.09 -6.48
C LEU A 153 1.49 -9.51 -7.69
N LEU A 154 0.82 -10.67 -7.66
CA LEU A 154 0.06 -11.17 -8.80
C LEU A 154 -1.13 -10.25 -9.13
N ALA A 155 -1.66 -10.38 -10.35
CA ALA A 155 -2.75 -9.55 -10.85
C ALA A 155 -2.44 -8.05 -10.75
N ASN A 156 -1.31 -7.64 -11.33
CA ASN A 156 -0.91 -6.25 -11.51
C ASN A 156 -0.48 -6.03 -12.96
N SER A 157 -0.41 -4.77 -13.39
CA SER A 157 -0.12 -4.38 -14.78
C SER A 157 1.32 -3.94 -15.00
N PHE A 158 2.28 -4.76 -14.56
CA PHE A 158 3.71 -4.39 -14.56
C PHE A 158 4.22 -4.03 -15.96
N ASN A 159 4.88 -2.87 -16.04
CA ASN A 159 5.63 -2.43 -17.20
C ASN A 159 7.11 -2.76 -17.01
N CYS A 160 7.57 -3.82 -17.66
CA CYS A 160 8.92 -4.36 -17.57
C CYS A 160 9.90 -3.60 -18.46
N ASP A 161 10.06 -2.32 -18.14
CA ASP A 161 11.07 -1.44 -18.72
C ASP A 161 12.32 -1.32 -17.83
N CYS A 162 13.27 -0.47 -18.22
CA CYS A 162 14.54 -0.29 -17.52
C CYS A 162 14.39 0.06 -16.02
N ARG A 163 13.27 0.65 -15.60
CA ARG A 163 13.05 1.08 -14.21
C ARG A 163 12.56 -0.04 -13.31
N LEU A 164 11.97 -1.08 -13.88
CA LEU A 164 11.52 -2.26 -13.14
C LEU A 164 12.58 -3.38 -13.13
N ALA A 165 13.70 -3.19 -13.82
CA ALA A 165 14.80 -4.15 -13.89
C ALA A 165 15.29 -4.61 -12.52
N TRP A 166 15.40 -3.68 -11.56
CA TRP A 166 15.82 -4.00 -10.18
C TRP A 166 14.87 -5.00 -9.51
N LEU A 167 13.56 -4.91 -9.79
CA LEU A 167 12.58 -5.80 -9.18
C LEU A 167 12.72 -7.21 -9.73
N GLY A 168 13.01 -7.37 -11.01
CA GLY A 168 13.33 -8.67 -11.62
C GLY A 168 14.52 -9.34 -10.93
N ASP A 169 15.62 -8.59 -10.73
CA ASP A 169 16.81 -9.09 -10.03
C ASP A 169 16.56 -9.37 -8.53
N TRP A 170 15.80 -8.49 -7.88
CA TRP A 170 15.40 -8.68 -6.48
C TRP A 170 14.53 -9.93 -6.30
N LEU A 171 13.56 -10.17 -7.18
CA LEU A 171 12.72 -11.37 -7.13
C LEU A 171 13.53 -12.64 -7.35
N ARG A 172 14.52 -12.60 -8.25
CA ARG A 172 15.41 -13.73 -8.54
C ARG A 172 16.34 -14.08 -7.39
N SER A 173 16.86 -13.07 -6.68
CA SER A 173 17.85 -13.25 -5.62
C SER A 173 17.24 -13.55 -4.24
N ARG A 174 15.97 -13.18 -4.01
CA ARG A 174 15.31 -13.35 -2.71
C ARG A 174 14.59 -14.69 -2.60
N LYS A 175 14.79 -15.37 -1.48
CA LYS A 175 14.08 -16.62 -1.12
C LYS A 175 12.74 -16.33 -0.42
N ILE A 176 11.86 -15.57 -1.07
CA ILE A 176 10.53 -15.26 -0.53
C ILE A 176 9.43 -15.73 -1.48
N VAL A 177 8.23 -15.98 -0.95
CA VAL A 177 7.08 -16.42 -1.76
C VAL A 177 6.45 -15.21 -2.44
N THR A 178 6.56 -15.11 -3.77
CA THR A 178 6.05 -13.95 -4.52
C THR A 178 4.85 -14.22 -5.43
N GLY A 179 4.57 -15.49 -5.70
CA GLY A 179 3.56 -15.90 -6.67
C GLY A 179 4.01 -15.79 -8.13
N ASN A 180 5.25 -15.36 -8.39
CA ASN A 180 5.85 -15.21 -9.72
C ASN A 180 5.11 -14.20 -10.64
N PRO A 181 5.16 -12.89 -10.31
CA PRO A 181 4.43 -11.86 -11.06
C PRO A 181 4.93 -11.77 -12.50
N ARG A 182 4.02 -11.46 -13.42
CA ARG A 182 4.28 -11.43 -14.87
C ARG A 182 4.21 -10.01 -15.43
N CYS A 183 5.01 -9.76 -16.44
CA CYS A 183 4.98 -8.53 -17.23
C CYS A 183 3.67 -8.42 -18.01
N GLN A 184 3.09 -7.23 -18.05
CA GLN A 184 1.95 -6.91 -18.92
C GLN A 184 2.37 -6.01 -20.08
N ARG A 185 3.43 -5.23 -19.90
CA ARG A 185 4.09 -4.42 -20.93
C ARG A 185 5.61 -4.56 -20.79
N PRO A 186 6.38 -4.28 -21.85
CA PRO A 186 5.95 -4.10 -23.25
C PRO A 186 5.40 -5.40 -23.85
N ALA A 187 4.75 -5.31 -25.03
CA ALA A 187 4.02 -6.45 -25.63
C ALA A 187 4.88 -7.71 -25.87
N PHE A 188 6.17 -7.53 -26.18
CA PHE A 188 7.10 -8.64 -26.38
C PHE A 188 7.50 -9.37 -25.09
N LEU A 189 7.29 -8.75 -23.91
CA LEU A 189 7.49 -9.37 -22.61
C LEU A 189 6.18 -9.83 -21.96
N LYS A 190 5.04 -9.64 -22.62
CA LYS A 190 3.74 -9.93 -22.01
C LYS A 190 3.64 -11.39 -21.57
N GLU A 191 3.11 -11.59 -20.36
CA GLU A 191 3.02 -12.87 -19.64
C GLU A 191 4.36 -13.51 -19.25
N ILE A 192 5.52 -12.91 -19.56
CA ILE A 192 6.80 -13.42 -19.08
C ILE A 192 6.94 -13.10 -17.59
N PRO A 193 7.34 -14.06 -16.73
CA PRO A 193 7.59 -13.78 -15.33
C PRO A 193 8.73 -12.78 -15.15
N LEU A 194 8.54 -11.79 -14.27
CA LEU A 194 9.46 -10.68 -14.03
C LEU A 194 10.89 -11.14 -13.71
N GLN A 195 11.04 -12.20 -12.92
CA GLN A 195 12.33 -12.77 -12.54
C GLN A 195 13.06 -13.48 -13.69
N ASP A 196 12.34 -13.86 -14.75
CA ASP A 196 12.88 -14.63 -15.89
C ASP A 196 13.28 -13.70 -17.06
N VAL A 197 12.89 -12.42 -17.03
CA VAL A 197 13.29 -11.43 -18.03
C VAL A 197 14.81 -11.19 -17.94
N ALA A 198 15.49 -11.23 -19.09
CA ALA A 198 16.91 -10.94 -19.18
C ALA A 198 17.17 -9.44 -18.97
N LEU A 199 18.25 -9.08 -18.25
CA LEU A 199 18.57 -7.70 -17.93
C LEU A 199 18.59 -6.76 -19.17
N PRO A 200 19.16 -7.17 -20.33
CA PRO A 200 19.17 -6.33 -21.53
C PRO A 200 17.78 -6.08 -22.17
N ASP A 201 16.74 -6.81 -21.77
CA ASP A 201 15.39 -6.66 -22.34
C ASP A 201 14.54 -5.64 -21.56
N PHE A 202 14.97 -5.27 -20.35
CA PHE A 202 14.42 -4.12 -19.63
C PHE A 202 14.93 -2.81 -20.25
N ARG A 203 14.18 -2.29 -21.23
CA ARG A 203 14.56 -1.08 -21.99
C ARG A 203 13.55 0.05 -21.83
N CYS A 204 14.03 1.29 -21.86
CA CYS A 204 13.22 2.51 -21.95
C CYS A 204 13.56 3.22 -23.28
N GLU A 205 12.62 3.96 -23.88
CA GLU A 205 12.89 4.70 -25.11
C GLU A 205 13.89 5.86 -24.85
N GLU A 206 14.83 6.11 -25.77
CA GLU A 206 15.99 7.01 -25.61
C GLU A 206 15.66 8.51 -25.43
N GLY A 207 14.38 8.88 -25.31
CA GLY A 207 13.94 10.22 -24.90
C GLY A 207 13.95 10.46 -23.39
N GLU A 208 14.11 9.42 -22.56
CA GLU A 208 13.86 9.51 -21.11
C GLU A 208 15.12 9.53 -20.22
N LEU A 209 16.32 9.43 -20.80
CA LEU A 209 17.60 9.42 -20.06
C LEU A 209 18.54 10.59 -20.41
N ARG A 210 18.17 11.47 -21.36
CA ARG A 210 19.02 12.60 -21.82
C ARG A 210 18.88 13.89 -21.00
N SER A 211 18.80 13.81 -19.68
CA SER A 211 19.00 14.99 -18.81
C SER A 211 20.05 14.77 -17.71
N THR A 212 20.93 13.79 -17.86
CA THR A 212 21.90 13.42 -16.80
C THR A 212 23.28 14.02 -16.95
N HIS A 213 23.55 14.89 -17.93
CA HIS A 213 24.84 15.59 -18.02
C HIS A 213 24.71 17.02 -18.54
N THR A 214 23.97 17.88 -17.83
CA THR A 214 24.29 19.32 -17.67
C THR A 214 23.23 20.00 -16.80
N LEU A 215 23.69 20.84 -15.87
CA LEU A 215 22.92 21.80 -15.06
C LEU A 215 22.24 21.25 -13.79
N GLN A 216 23.07 21.21 -12.76
CA GLN A 216 22.79 21.51 -11.36
C GLN A 216 21.75 22.65 -11.23
N HIS A 217 20.46 22.32 -11.08
CA HIS A 217 19.47 23.07 -10.25
C HIS A 217 18.01 22.52 -10.26
N THR A 218 17.66 21.44 -10.95
CA THR A 218 16.27 20.92 -10.98
C THR A 218 16.14 19.50 -10.41
N MET A 219 16.42 19.34 -9.12
CA MET A 219 16.31 18.05 -8.43
C MET A 219 14.90 17.77 -7.87
N PHE A 220 13.84 18.08 -8.62
CA PHE A 220 12.45 17.81 -8.19
C PHE A 220 11.53 17.24 -9.27
N PHE A 221 11.93 17.15 -10.54
CA PHE A 221 10.99 16.84 -11.64
C PHE A 221 11.07 15.44 -12.23
N LEU A 222 12.09 14.62 -11.93
CA LEU A 222 12.36 13.41 -12.72
C LEU A 222 11.67 12.12 -12.25
N PHE A 223 11.16 12.06 -11.02
CA PHE A 223 10.36 10.92 -10.54
C PHE A 223 8.85 11.10 -10.79
N ALA A 224 8.41 12.31 -11.15
CA ALA A 224 7.00 12.72 -11.21
C ALA A 224 6.19 12.09 -12.36
N VAL A 225 6.83 11.44 -13.34
CA VAL A 225 6.15 11.05 -14.59
C VAL A 225 5.51 9.66 -14.53
N TYR A 226 5.91 8.79 -13.59
CA TYR A 226 5.49 7.37 -13.62
C TYR A 226 5.09 6.77 -12.29
N CYS A 227 5.52 7.36 -11.19
CA CYS A 227 4.86 7.24 -9.90
C CYS A 227 4.67 8.67 -9.42
N PRO A 228 3.52 9.31 -9.69
CA PRO A 228 3.33 10.71 -9.35
C PRO A 228 3.65 10.91 -7.87
N PHE A 229 4.44 11.93 -7.56
CA PHE A 229 4.57 12.40 -6.19
C PHE A 229 3.19 12.92 -5.77
N ILE A 230 2.63 12.30 -4.74
CA ILE A 230 1.47 12.82 -4.01
C ILE A 230 2.00 13.69 -2.89
#